data_AF-A0A3S1G891-F1
#
_entry.id   AF-A0A3S1G891-F1
#
_cell.length_a   1.000
_cell.length_b   1.000
_cell.length_c   1.000
_cell.angle_alpha   90.00
_cell.angle_beta   90.00
_cell.angle_gamma   90.00
#
_symmetry.space_group_name_H-M   'P 1'
#
loop_
_entity.id
_entity.type
_entity.pdbx_description
1 polymer ?
#
loop_
_entity_poly.entity_id
_entity_poly.type
_entity_poly.pdbx_seq_one_letter_code
_entity_poly.pdbx_strand_id
1 'polypeptide(L)' 'PIARALIGKEVGDAIEVNAPGGARGYEIVQVQFI' A
#
# COMPACT_ATOMS: atom_id res chain seq x y z
N PRO A 1 -7.91 -2.57 5.44
CA PRO A 1 -6.66 -3.34 5.22
C PRO A 1 -5.55 -2.50 4.59
N ILE A 2 -5.83 -1.82 3.46
CA ILE A 2 -4.87 -0.98 2.73
C ILE A 2 -4.25 0.10 3.61
N ALA A 3 -5.07 0.93 4.26
CA ALA A 3 -4.57 2.03 5.10
C ALA A 3 -3.60 1.57 6.20
N ARG A 4 -3.76 0.36 6.75
CA ARG A 4 -2.82 -0.21 7.74
C ARG A 4 -1.52 -0.68 7.10
N ALA A 5 -1.59 -1.24 5.90
CA ALA A 5 -0.42 -1.68 5.14
C ALA A 5 0.46 -0.51 4.67
N LEU A 6 -0.12 0.70 4.57
CA LEU A 6 0.58 1.93 4.18
C LEU A 6 1.26 2.66 5.35
N ILE A 7 1.05 2.25 6.62
CA ILE A 7 1.64 2.94 7.78
C ILE A 7 3.15 2.75 7.78
N GLY A 8 3.89 3.86 7.80
CA GLY A 8 5.37 3.86 7.86
C GLY A 8 6.05 3.42 6.56
N LYS A 9 5.33 3.43 5.43
CA LYS A 9 5.85 3.11 4.11
C LYS A 9 6.17 4.37 3.31
N GLU A 10 7.17 4.28 2.46
CA GLU A 10 7.68 5.39 1.66
C GLU A 10 7.48 5.16 0.15
N VAL A 11 7.72 6.20 -0.65
CA VAL A 11 7.66 6.10 -2.12
C VAL A 11 8.72 5.10 -2.60
N GLY A 12 8.31 4.15 -3.46
CA GLY A 12 9.12 3.03 -3.92
C GLY A 12 8.94 1.75 -3.11
N ASP A 13 8.22 1.78 -1.99
CA ASP A 13 7.90 0.56 -1.25
C ASP A 13 6.77 -0.24 -1.93
N ALA A 14 6.94 -1.56 -1.94
CA ALA A 14 5.89 -2.50 -2.31
C ALA A 14 5.17 -3.05 -1.08
N ILE A 15 3.84 -3.17 -1.16
CA ILE A 15 2.99 -3.75 -0.13
C ILE A 15 2.05 -4.80 -0.70
N GLU A 16 1.70 -5.80 0.10
CA GLU A 16 0.71 -6.81 -0.26
C GLU A 16 -0.51 -6.68 0.64
N VAL A 17 -1.68 -6.58 0.02
CA VAL A 17 -2.94 -6.32 0.70
C VAL A 17 -3.86 -7.51 0.49
N ASN A 18 -4.25 -8.15 1.58
CA ASN A 18 -5.29 -9.17 1.58
C ASN A 18 -6.67 -8.53 1.33
N ALA A 19 -7.21 -8.76 0.14
CA ALA A 19 -8.58 -8.39 -0.23
C ALA A 19 -9.47 -9.65 -0.27
N PRO A 20 -10.81 -9.50 -0.20
CA PRO A 20 -11.72 -10.66 -0.18
C PRO A 20 -11.59 -11.61 -1.38
N GLY A 21 -11.09 -11.14 -2.52
CA GLY A 21 -10.85 -11.93 -3.73
C GLY A 21 -9.41 -12.43 -3.92
N GLY A 22 -8.59 -12.38 -2.86
CA GLY A 22 -7.17 -12.75 -2.89
C GLY A 22 -6.25 -11.56 -2.59
N ALA A 23 -4.98 -11.89 -2.33
CA ALA A 23 -3.95 -10.89 -2.07
C ALA A 23 -3.63 -10.08 -3.33
N ARG A 24 -3.44 -8.77 -3.16
CA ARG A 24 -3.09 -7.84 -4.24
C ARG A 24 -1.83 -7.07 -3.84
N GLY A 25 -0.81 -7.11 -4.71
CA GLY A 25 0.41 -6.32 -4.57
C GLY A 25 0.23 -4.92 -5.13
N TYR A 26 0.76 -3.92 -4.41
CA TYR A 26 0.77 -2.52 -4.81
C TYR A 26 2.14 -1.90 -4.55
N GLU A 27 2.52 -0.93 -5.37
CA GLU A 27 3.73 -0.14 -5.19
C GLU A 27 3.36 1.32 -4.98
N ILE A 28 4.02 1.97 -4.02
CA ILE A 28 3.78 3.37 -3.69
C ILE A 28 4.55 4.25 -4.68
N VAL A 29 3.84 4.80 -5.66
CA VAL A 29 4.45 5.66 -6.70
C VAL A 29 4.61 7.13 -6.29
N GLN A 30 3.76 7.61 -5.37
CA GLN A 30 3.78 9.00 -4.93
C GLN A 30 3.01 9.19 -3.61
N VAL A 31 3.47 10.12 -2.78
CA VAL A 31 2.75 10.62 -1.59
C VAL A 31 2.53 12.14 -1.75
N GLN A 32 1.31 12.61 -1.52
CA GLN A 32 0.93 14.03 -1.57
C GLN A 32 0.30 14.45 -0.24
N PHE A 33 0.69 15.60 0.29
CA PHE A 33 0.07 16.23 1.46
C PHE A 33 -0.86 17.34 0.97
N ILE A 34 -2.08 17.38 1.49
CA ILE A 34 -3.13 18.36 1.16
C ILE A 34 -3.51 19.12 2.42
#